data_AF-A0A1Y2VNW0-F1
#
_entry.id   AF-A0A1Y2VNW0-F1
#
_cell.length_a   1.000
_cell.length_b   1.000
_cell.length_c   1.000
_cell.angle_alpha   90.00
_cell.angle_beta   90.00
_cell.angle_gamma   90.00
#
_symmetry.space_group_name_H-M   'P 1'
#
loop_
_entity.id
_entity.type
_entity.pdbx_description
1 polymer ?
#
loop_
_entity_poly.entity_id
_entity_poly.type
_entity_poly.pdbx_seq_one_letter_code
_entity_poly.pdbx_strand_id
1 'polypeptide(L)'
;MRVFILTLALWLGCTSVEAQASEIPDWLRNYNFEPPRVCDSNPAGPLDTKVLDGRCPLLVDDEIALAQHSWHPWTYPPVCIQPEKASDSKLCVFSYTKLRGEQGISLITTPDIAAGGIGILEDPNPIWEAWARSQPLAVSEPPPYEVRDLGDRGKGVIANRTIRRDEVVMLRYPVLVKIMDPRPWKHQDVMKLLHRAAVQLPPKEALQMMQLAHSKGGYIVDDVINTNAFGVLINDADHSGLYLDVSVSAKPSLLCLQRLNHACKPNMFSRFSSTTLGMEVVAYRDIEPGEELTFSCKSDLPLNLQSEQRQSLIQEWGFNCTCSLCASPKAATVSDRQRSRIQELLEELDRPETHTHSAIEKRVAEILDLCEKEALAAQVGDLYTIVAEVYSGIGDLDSAARYGKRAVKELVHYAGYDHDRTKSALLFLENLRGKVHA
;
A
#
# COMPACT_ATOMS: atom_id res chain seq x y z
N MET A 1 31.76 48.96 13.35
CA MET A 1 32.47 48.83 14.63
C MET A 1 31.75 47.77 15.46
N ARG A 2 32.40 46.60 15.67
CA ARG A 2 32.12 45.53 16.66
C ARG A 2 30.76 44.81 16.54
N VAL A 3 30.65 43.61 15.95
CA VAL A 3 31.12 42.28 16.43
C VAL A 3 30.70 41.99 17.87
N PHE A 4 29.79 41.03 18.05
CA PHE A 4 29.90 40.02 19.11
C PHE A 4 29.42 38.66 18.60
N ILE A 5 30.41 37.77 18.47
CA ILE A 5 30.32 36.32 18.36
C ILE A 5 30.06 35.78 19.77
N LEU A 6 29.18 34.79 19.91
CA LEU A 6 29.26 33.84 21.02
C LEU A 6 28.78 32.47 20.55
N THR A 7 29.78 31.66 20.17
CA THR A 7 29.77 30.21 20.21
C THR A 7 29.54 29.73 21.65
N LEU A 8 28.64 28.77 21.86
CA LEU A 8 28.80 27.78 22.92
C LEU A 8 28.56 26.40 22.33
N ALA A 9 29.64 25.64 22.23
CA ALA A 9 29.60 24.20 22.07
C ALA A 9 29.02 23.59 23.34
N LEU A 10 28.03 22.72 23.19
CA LEU A 10 27.72 21.68 24.17
C LEU A 10 27.69 20.35 23.42
N TRP A 11 28.87 19.76 23.35
CA TRP A 11 29.03 18.32 23.42
C TRP A 11 28.27 17.83 24.66
N LEU A 12 27.12 17.20 24.45
CA LEU A 12 26.60 16.20 25.35
C LEU A 12 26.62 14.91 24.55
N GLY A 13 27.52 14.01 24.95
CA GLY A 13 27.62 12.68 24.37
C GLY A 13 26.24 12.04 24.39
N CYS A 14 25.81 11.60 23.21
CA CYS A 14 24.82 10.53 23.12
C CYS A 14 25.47 9.31 23.77
N THR A 15 25.25 9.13 25.06
CA THR A 15 25.39 7.80 25.66
C THR A 15 24.36 6.94 24.95
N SER A 16 24.87 6.04 24.11
CA SER A 16 24.12 4.95 23.50
C SER A 16 23.39 4.20 24.61
N VAL A 17 22.09 4.44 24.75
CA VAL A 17 21.22 3.53 25.47
C VAL A 17 21.03 2.35 24.54
N GLU A 18 21.74 1.26 24.84
CA GLU A 18 21.53 -0.04 24.23
C GLU A 18 20.04 -0.39 24.31
N ALA A 19 19.40 -0.63 23.17
CA ALA A 19 18.03 -1.08 23.11
C ALA A 19 17.95 -2.49 23.73
N GLN A 20 17.45 -2.54 24.96
CA GLN A 20 17.19 -3.77 25.69
C GLN A 20 16.14 -4.59 24.94
N ALA A 21 16.37 -5.90 24.82
CA ALA A 21 15.43 -6.84 24.20
C ALA A 21 14.01 -6.61 24.73
N SER A 22 13.07 -6.39 23.81
CA SER A 22 11.70 -5.93 24.06
C SER A 22 10.95 -6.78 25.10
N GLU A 23 10.58 -6.16 26.21
CA GLU A 23 9.65 -6.74 27.17
C GLU A 23 8.25 -6.76 26.57
N ILE A 24 7.78 -7.95 26.17
CA ILE A 24 6.38 -8.18 25.84
C ILE A 24 5.52 -7.70 27.02
N PRO A 25 4.48 -6.85 26.82
CA PRO A 25 3.66 -6.34 27.91
C PRO A 25 3.00 -7.46 28.73
N ASP A 26 2.91 -7.27 30.05
CA ASP A 26 2.38 -8.29 30.97
C ASP A 26 0.92 -8.69 30.68
N TRP A 27 0.13 -7.79 30.10
CA TRP A 27 -1.23 -8.11 29.68
C TRP A 27 -1.24 -9.14 28.53
N LEU A 28 -0.25 -9.13 27.62
CA LEU A 28 -0.15 -10.08 26.51
C LEU A 28 0.37 -11.44 26.99
N ARG A 29 1.30 -11.45 27.95
CA ARG A 29 1.85 -12.68 28.56
C ARG A 29 0.81 -13.50 29.30
N ASN A 30 -0.20 -12.83 29.88
CA ASN A 30 -1.23 -13.45 30.69
C ASN A 30 -2.58 -13.60 29.96
N TYR A 31 -2.66 -13.24 28.67
CA TYR A 31 -3.92 -13.31 27.93
C TYR A 31 -4.21 -14.74 27.46
N ASN A 32 -5.40 -15.25 27.77
CA ASN A 32 -5.86 -16.53 27.25
C ASN A 32 -6.43 -16.32 25.83
N PHE A 33 -5.65 -16.65 24.81
CA PHE A 33 -6.00 -16.52 23.40
C PHE A 33 -6.95 -17.61 22.88
N GLU A 34 -7.77 -18.24 23.72
CA GLU A 34 -8.75 -19.20 23.20
C GLU A 34 -9.88 -18.46 22.47
N PRO A 35 -9.94 -18.49 21.11
CA PRO A 35 -11.15 -18.07 20.43
C PRO A 35 -12.29 -19.01 20.87
N PRO A 36 -13.55 -18.54 20.86
CA PRO A 36 -14.68 -19.42 21.12
C PRO A 36 -14.58 -20.67 20.23
N ARG A 37 -14.41 -21.84 20.86
CA ARG A 37 -14.38 -23.15 20.18
C ARG A 37 -15.80 -23.54 19.77
N VAL A 38 -16.37 -22.84 18.79
CA VAL A 38 -17.60 -23.27 18.13
C VAL A 38 -17.51 -22.92 16.65
N CYS A 39 -17.41 -23.95 15.81
CA CYS A 39 -17.86 -23.90 14.43
C CYS A 39 -18.86 -25.02 14.23
N ASP A 40 -20.15 -24.70 14.29
CA ASP A 40 -21.22 -25.48 13.63
C ASP A 40 -21.60 -24.80 12.31
N SER A 41 -20.59 -24.44 11.51
CA SER A 41 -20.77 -23.94 10.16
C SER A 41 -19.66 -24.48 9.28
N ASN A 42 -19.97 -25.58 8.60
CA ASN A 42 -19.27 -26.04 7.43
C ASN A 42 -20.14 -25.65 6.22
N PRO A 43 -19.90 -24.51 5.54
CA PRO A 43 -20.52 -24.26 4.26
C PRO A 43 -19.69 -24.96 3.17
N ALA A 44 -19.52 -26.28 3.28
CA ALA A 44 -19.36 -27.12 2.10
C ALA A 44 -20.73 -27.25 1.41
N GLY A 45 -21.32 -26.11 1.07
CA GLY A 45 -22.47 -26.00 0.17
C GLY A 45 -21.95 -25.53 -1.20
N PRO A 46 -22.63 -25.86 -2.30
CA PRO A 46 -22.21 -25.39 -3.62
C PRO A 46 -22.10 -23.85 -3.59
N LEU A 47 -21.00 -23.33 -4.15
CA LEU A 47 -20.76 -21.90 -4.32
C LEU A 47 -21.97 -21.30 -5.05
N ASP A 48 -22.82 -20.59 -4.32
CA ASP A 48 -23.86 -19.77 -4.92
C ASP A 48 -23.20 -18.48 -5.40
N THR A 49 -22.81 -18.47 -6.68
CA THR A 49 -22.18 -17.31 -7.34
C THR A 49 -23.17 -16.16 -7.59
N LYS A 50 -24.32 -16.15 -6.91
CA LYS A 50 -25.35 -15.12 -7.01
C LYS A 50 -25.87 -14.70 -5.63
N VAL A 51 -25.00 -14.12 -4.80
CA VAL A 51 -25.47 -13.22 -3.74
C VAL A 51 -25.11 -11.78 -4.08
N LEU A 52 -25.56 -11.34 -5.25
CA LEU A 52 -26.11 -9.99 -5.38
C LEU A 52 -27.62 -10.10 -5.11
N ASP A 53 -27.99 -10.64 -3.95
CA ASP A 53 -29.33 -10.36 -3.45
C ASP A 53 -29.28 -8.87 -3.09
N GLY A 54 -30.13 -8.04 -3.70
CA GLY A 54 -30.12 -6.57 -3.57
C GLY A 54 -30.46 -6.05 -2.17
N ARG A 55 -30.02 -6.75 -1.13
CA ARG A 55 -30.07 -6.34 0.27
C ARG A 55 -28.77 -5.63 0.56
N CYS A 56 -28.88 -4.37 0.99
CA CYS A 56 -27.74 -3.64 1.52
C CYS A 56 -27.04 -4.48 2.61
N PRO A 57 -25.70 -4.49 2.65
CA PRO A 57 -24.98 -5.18 3.71
C PRO A 57 -25.49 -4.70 5.07
N LEU A 58 -25.74 -5.63 5.98
CA LEU A 58 -26.31 -5.33 7.29
C LEU A 58 -25.32 -4.47 8.09
N LEU A 59 -25.73 -3.25 8.43
CA LEU A 59 -25.01 -2.43 9.38
C LEU A 59 -25.10 -3.11 10.75
N VAL A 60 -23.95 -3.53 11.27
CA VAL A 60 -23.84 -4.15 12.60
C VAL A 60 -22.93 -3.25 13.44
N ASP A 61 -23.47 -2.67 14.49
CA ASP A 61 -22.72 -2.02 15.56
C ASP A 61 -22.91 -2.78 16.89
N ASP A 62 -22.41 -2.21 17.99
CA ASP A 62 -22.50 -2.81 19.32
C ASP A 62 -23.94 -2.99 19.82
N GLU A 63 -24.81 -2.00 19.57
CA GLU A 63 -26.22 -2.02 19.96
C GLU A 63 -27.02 -3.02 19.14
N ILE A 64 -26.82 -3.05 17.82
CA ILE A 64 -27.47 -3.99 16.91
C ILE A 64 -27.02 -5.42 17.22
N ALA A 65 -25.72 -5.63 17.44
CA ALA A 65 -25.20 -6.95 17.80
C ALA A 65 -25.80 -7.47 19.11
N LEU A 66 -25.96 -6.59 20.10
CA LEU A 66 -26.61 -6.93 21.36
C LEU A 66 -28.11 -7.22 21.18
N ALA A 67 -28.82 -6.38 20.43
CA ALA A 67 -30.26 -6.53 20.23
C ALA A 67 -30.60 -7.82 19.44
N GLN A 68 -29.84 -8.10 18.37
CA GLN A 68 -30.08 -9.23 17.48
C GLN A 68 -29.39 -10.52 17.93
N HIS A 69 -28.49 -10.45 18.92
CA HIS A 69 -27.62 -11.57 19.32
C HIS A 69 -26.87 -12.18 18.12
N SER A 70 -26.52 -11.34 17.15
CA SER A 70 -25.86 -11.72 15.90
C SER A 70 -24.87 -10.63 15.50
N TRP A 71 -23.69 -11.06 15.09
CA TRP A 71 -22.63 -10.17 14.62
C TRP A 71 -21.94 -10.72 13.37
N HIS A 72 -22.63 -11.59 12.63
CA HIS A 72 -22.12 -12.12 11.38
C HIS A 72 -21.78 -10.96 10.40
N PRO A 73 -20.66 -11.05 9.65
CA PRO A 73 -19.70 -12.15 9.55
C PRO A 73 -18.54 -12.13 10.56
N TRP A 74 -18.53 -11.16 11.49
CA TRP A 74 -17.42 -10.98 12.42
C TRP A 74 -17.28 -12.17 13.38
N THR A 75 -16.05 -12.45 13.82
CA THR A 75 -15.80 -13.51 14.81
C THR A 75 -16.23 -13.07 16.22
N TYR A 76 -16.07 -11.78 16.53
CA TYR A 76 -16.39 -11.20 17.82
C TYR A 76 -17.49 -10.13 17.68
N PRO A 77 -18.32 -9.92 18.71
CA PRO A 77 -19.26 -8.80 18.71
C PRO A 77 -18.49 -7.47 18.61
N PRO A 78 -18.90 -6.55 17.71
CA PRO A 78 -18.29 -5.25 17.60
C PRO A 78 -18.36 -4.47 18.90
N VAL A 79 -17.33 -3.68 19.17
CA VAL A 79 -17.33 -2.74 20.30
C VAL A 79 -17.08 -1.35 19.78
N CYS A 80 -17.97 -0.44 20.16
CA CYS A 80 -18.00 0.91 19.64
C CYS A 80 -17.70 1.95 20.72
N ILE A 81 -17.20 3.08 20.27
CA ILE A 81 -17.04 4.30 21.06
C ILE A 81 -17.82 5.42 20.39
N GLN A 82 -18.38 6.29 21.22
CA GLN A 82 -19.15 7.43 20.74
C GLN A 82 -18.21 8.55 20.29
N PRO A 83 -18.54 9.29 19.23
CA PRO A 83 -17.81 10.50 18.85
C PRO A 83 -17.99 11.61 19.89
N GLU A 84 -17.11 12.62 19.86
CA GLU A 84 -17.29 13.80 20.71
C GLU A 84 -18.49 14.67 20.30
N LYS A 85 -18.86 14.65 19.01
CA LYS A 85 -20.07 15.31 18.49
C LYS A 85 -21.11 14.26 18.13
N ALA A 86 -22.32 14.40 18.65
CA ALA A 86 -23.42 13.46 18.42
C ALA A 86 -23.86 13.32 16.94
N SER A 87 -23.45 14.25 16.06
CA SER A 87 -23.70 14.18 14.61
C SER A 87 -22.77 13.22 13.87
N ASP A 88 -21.66 12.82 14.48
CA ASP A 88 -20.64 12.00 13.82
C ASP A 88 -20.94 10.50 14.00
N SER A 89 -20.30 9.64 13.21
CA SER A 89 -20.49 8.19 13.30
C SER A 89 -19.74 7.61 14.52
N LYS A 90 -20.25 6.50 15.06
CA LYS A 90 -19.50 5.66 16.00
C LYS A 90 -18.21 5.15 15.36
N LEU A 91 -17.18 4.95 16.17
CA LEU A 91 -16.00 4.18 15.77
C LEU A 91 -16.04 2.83 16.46
N CYS A 92 -15.87 1.75 15.71
CA CYS A 92 -16.01 0.40 16.21
C CYS A 92 -14.81 -0.46 15.81
N VAL A 93 -14.57 -1.51 16.60
CA VAL A 93 -13.65 -2.59 16.24
C VAL A 93 -14.42 -3.80 15.73
N PHE A 94 -14.00 -4.30 14.56
CA PHE A 94 -14.54 -5.46 13.87
C PHE A 94 -13.41 -6.46 13.65
N SER A 95 -13.58 -7.71 14.08
CA SER A 95 -12.49 -8.70 13.99
C SER A 95 -12.95 -9.98 13.33
N TYR A 96 -12.16 -10.47 12.38
CA TYR A 96 -12.40 -11.70 11.64
C TYR A 96 -11.13 -12.56 11.66
N THR A 97 -11.21 -13.78 12.19
CA THR A 97 -10.03 -14.61 12.50
C THR A 97 -9.62 -15.59 11.41
N LYS A 98 -10.38 -15.65 10.31
CA LYS A 98 -10.23 -16.67 9.25
C LYS A 98 -10.12 -16.07 7.86
N LEU A 99 -9.52 -14.87 7.74
CA LEU A 99 -9.31 -14.24 6.44
C LEU A 99 -8.47 -15.17 5.56
N ARG A 100 -9.03 -15.57 4.41
CA ARG A 100 -8.43 -16.51 3.45
C ARG A 100 -8.03 -17.87 4.07
N GLY A 101 -8.62 -18.23 5.20
CA GLY A 101 -8.27 -19.45 5.95
C GLY A 101 -6.89 -19.43 6.64
N GLU A 102 -6.12 -18.35 6.51
CA GLU A 102 -4.70 -18.31 6.90
C GLU A 102 -4.38 -17.33 8.02
N GLN A 103 -5.09 -16.20 8.13
CA GLN A 103 -4.78 -15.15 9.11
C GLN A 103 -6.03 -14.44 9.66
N GLY A 104 -5.85 -13.67 10.73
CA GLY A 104 -6.87 -12.75 11.23
C GLY A 104 -6.71 -11.33 10.71
N ILE A 105 -7.81 -10.57 10.72
CA ILE A 105 -7.86 -9.14 10.46
C ILE A 105 -8.76 -8.45 11.49
N SER A 106 -8.33 -7.29 11.98
CA SER A 106 -9.14 -6.39 12.78
C SER A 106 -9.24 -5.01 12.12
N LEU A 107 -10.46 -4.51 11.95
CA LEU A 107 -10.76 -3.20 11.38
C LEU A 107 -11.27 -2.27 12.49
N ILE A 108 -10.70 -1.08 12.57
CA ILE A 108 -11.15 0.01 13.42
C ILE A 108 -11.68 1.09 12.49
N THR A 109 -13.00 1.09 12.29
CA THR A 109 -13.69 1.97 11.33
C THR A 109 -15.14 2.21 11.75
N THR A 110 -15.90 2.97 10.96
CA THR A 110 -17.33 3.21 11.24
C THR A 110 -18.17 2.01 10.81
N PRO A 111 -19.35 1.79 11.43
CA PRO A 111 -20.27 0.73 11.00
C PRO A 111 -20.66 0.79 9.53
N ASP A 112 -20.86 2.00 8.98
CA ASP A 112 -21.22 2.20 7.57
C ASP A 112 -20.12 1.72 6.62
N ILE A 113 -18.86 2.08 6.93
CA ILE A 113 -17.69 1.67 6.13
C ILE A 113 -17.48 0.16 6.26
N ALA A 114 -17.62 -0.40 7.46
CA ALA A 114 -17.48 -1.84 7.69
C ALA A 114 -18.55 -2.65 6.92
N ALA A 115 -19.79 -2.16 6.88
CA ALA A 115 -20.87 -2.77 6.11
C ALA A 115 -20.61 -2.67 4.60
N GLY A 116 -20.24 -1.49 4.09
CA GLY A 116 -19.91 -1.31 2.67
C GLY A 116 -18.68 -2.09 2.22
N GLY A 117 -17.69 -2.25 3.11
CA GLY A 117 -16.44 -2.96 2.87
C GLY A 117 -16.48 -4.47 3.13
N ILE A 118 -17.65 -5.06 3.37
CA ILE A 118 -17.75 -6.47 3.80
C ILE A 118 -17.17 -7.46 2.77
N GLY A 119 -17.15 -7.08 1.50
CA GLY A 119 -16.55 -7.84 0.40
C GLY A 119 -15.07 -8.18 0.61
N ILE A 120 -14.34 -7.41 1.44
CA ILE A 120 -12.95 -7.70 1.81
C ILE A 120 -12.81 -9.06 2.50
N LEU A 121 -13.83 -9.48 3.25
CA LEU A 121 -13.81 -10.77 3.94
C LEU A 121 -14.17 -11.95 3.02
N GLU A 122 -14.79 -11.70 1.87
CA GLU A 122 -15.12 -12.75 0.91
C GLU A 122 -13.82 -13.35 0.37
N ASP A 123 -13.76 -14.68 0.27
CA ASP A 123 -12.66 -15.45 -0.32
C ASP A 123 -12.99 -15.84 -1.77
N PRO A 124 -12.92 -14.90 -2.73
CA PRO A 124 -13.07 -15.24 -4.13
C PRO A 124 -11.95 -16.21 -4.49
N ASN A 125 -12.35 -17.38 -5.03
CA ASN A 125 -11.39 -18.33 -5.56
C ASN A 125 -10.44 -17.59 -6.54
N PRO A 126 -9.11 -17.76 -6.44
CA PRO A 126 -8.15 -17.12 -7.33
C PRO A 126 -8.44 -17.32 -8.83
N ILE A 127 -9.16 -18.38 -9.21
CA ILE A 127 -9.66 -18.60 -10.59
C ILE A 127 -10.65 -17.50 -11.02
N TRP A 128 -11.51 -17.05 -10.11
CA TRP A 128 -12.39 -15.89 -10.29
C TRP A 128 -11.66 -14.56 -10.15
N GLU A 129 -10.37 -14.54 -9.83
CA GLU A 129 -9.54 -13.34 -10.00
C GLU A 129 -8.71 -13.42 -11.28
N ALA A 130 -8.38 -14.64 -11.74
CA ALA A 130 -7.58 -14.89 -12.93
C ALA A 130 -8.24 -14.35 -14.21
N TRP A 131 -9.58 -14.34 -14.32
CA TRP A 131 -10.25 -13.67 -15.46
C TRP A 131 -9.99 -12.16 -15.51
N ALA A 132 -9.85 -11.52 -14.34
CA ALA A 132 -9.54 -10.10 -14.24
C ALA A 132 -8.03 -9.83 -14.38
N ARG A 133 -7.17 -10.78 -13.99
CA ARG A 133 -5.70 -10.59 -13.86
C ARG A 133 -4.85 -11.28 -14.93
N SER A 134 -5.45 -12.09 -15.82
CA SER A 134 -4.78 -12.89 -16.88
C SER A 134 -3.74 -13.93 -16.41
N GLN A 135 -3.32 -13.91 -15.15
CA GLN A 135 -2.41 -14.89 -14.54
C GLN A 135 -2.90 -15.30 -13.14
N PRO A 136 -2.65 -16.55 -12.69
CA PRO A 136 -2.98 -16.97 -11.34
C PRO A 136 -2.12 -16.25 -10.31
N LEU A 137 -2.73 -15.80 -9.21
CA LEU A 137 -1.99 -15.36 -8.02
C LEU A 137 -1.40 -16.59 -7.34
N ALA A 138 -0.14 -16.89 -7.63
CA ALA A 138 0.59 -17.98 -7.01
C ALA A 138 1.91 -17.44 -6.46
N VAL A 139 2.07 -17.49 -5.14
CA VAL A 139 3.37 -17.29 -4.48
C VAL A 139 4.00 -18.66 -4.31
N SER A 140 5.27 -18.82 -4.67
CA SER A 140 5.93 -20.12 -4.54
C SER A 140 6.21 -20.48 -3.08
N GLU A 141 6.00 -21.75 -2.72
CA GLU A 141 6.47 -22.35 -1.47
C GLU A 141 7.52 -23.44 -1.75
N PRO A 142 8.75 -23.31 -1.24
CA PRO A 142 9.30 -22.18 -0.47
C PRO A 142 9.39 -20.88 -1.30
N PRO A 143 9.50 -19.70 -0.64
CA PRO A 143 9.62 -18.42 -1.33
C PRO A 143 10.85 -18.38 -2.24
N PRO A 144 10.83 -17.60 -3.34
CA PRO A 144 11.92 -17.56 -4.32
C PRO A 144 13.10 -16.68 -3.88
N TYR A 145 13.18 -16.45 -2.58
CA TYR A 145 14.16 -15.60 -1.96
C TYR A 145 14.51 -16.10 -0.56
N GLU A 146 15.63 -15.61 -0.06
CA GLU A 146 16.04 -15.76 1.33
C GLU A 146 16.35 -14.39 1.93
N VAL A 147 16.30 -14.31 3.25
CA VAL A 147 16.68 -13.08 3.95
C VAL A 147 18.10 -13.19 4.46
N ARG A 148 18.92 -12.20 4.12
CA ARG A 148 20.30 -12.09 4.57
C ARG A 148 20.49 -10.83 5.41
N ASP A 149 21.43 -10.91 6.35
CA ASP A 149 21.94 -9.74 7.05
C ASP A 149 22.95 -9.02 6.15
N LEU A 150 22.75 -7.72 5.93
CA LEU A 150 23.53 -6.88 5.03
C LEU A 150 24.28 -5.78 5.81
N GLY A 151 24.51 -6.00 7.11
CA GLY A 151 25.29 -5.11 7.97
C GLY A 151 24.59 -3.76 8.15
N ASP A 152 25.25 -2.68 7.73
CA ASP A 152 24.76 -1.30 7.90
C ASP A 152 23.45 -1.01 7.15
N ARG A 153 23.07 -1.86 6.19
CA ARG A 153 21.78 -1.77 5.46
C ARG A 153 20.68 -2.63 6.10
N GLY A 154 20.89 -3.15 7.31
CA GLY A 154 19.94 -4.02 7.99
C GLY A 154 19.78 -5.36 7.28
N LYS A 155 18.54 -5.86 7.20
CA LYS A 155 18.22 -7.12 6.49
C LYS A 155 17.79 -6.82 5.07
N GLY A 156 18.20 -7.66 4.12
CA GLY A 156 17.71 -7.60 2.74
C GLY A 156 17.19 -8.94 2.25
N VAL A 157 16.36 -8.90 1.20
CA VAL A 157 15.87 -10.08 0.50
C VAL A 157 16.75 -10.36 -0.72
N ILE A 158 17.28 -11.58 -0.83
CA ILE A 158 18.13 -12.02 -1.93
C ILE A 158 17.44 -13.15 -2.67
N ALA A 159 17.37 -13.05 -4.00
CA ALA A 159 16.81 -14.09 -4.85
C ALA A 159 17.62 -15.41 -4.70
N ASN A 160 16.94 -16.53 -4.46
CA ASN A 160 17.59 -17.86 -4.34
C ASN A 160 17.46 -18.69 -5.63
N ARG A 161 16.63 -18.22 -6.56
CA ARG A 161 16.44 -18.74 -7.91
C ARG A 161 16.17 -17.59 -8.86
N THR A 162 16.16 -17.86 -10.17
CA THR A 162 15.66 -16.90 -11.14
C THR A 162 14.19 -16.61 -10.86
N ILE A 163 13.86 -15.33 -10.71
CA ILE A 163 12.49 -14.81 -10.60
C ILE A 163 12.17 -14.17 -11.96
N ARG A 164 11.09 -14.60 -12.59
CA ARG A 164 10.74 -14.09 -13.93
C ARG A 164 10.08 -12.72 -13.83
N ARG A 165 10.20 -11.94 -14.90
CA ARG A 165 9.39 -10.75 -15.11
C ARG A 165 7.91 -11.05 -14.88
N ASP A 166 7.24 -10.13 -14.19
CA ASP A 166 5.82 -10.17 -13.84
C ASP A 166 5.43 -11.29 -12.86
N GLU A 167 6.40 -12.01 -12.29
CA GLU A 167 6.17 -13.00 -11.25
C GLU A 167 5.81 -12.32 -9.92
N VAL A 168 4.72 -12.78 -9.29
CA VAL A 168 4.31 -12.34 -7.95
C VAL A 168 5.18 -13.05 -6.91
N VAL A 169 6.07 -12.30 -6.27
CA VAL A 169 7.04 -12.81 -5.29
C VAL A 169 6.48 -12.81 -3.88
N MET A 170 5.61 -11.84 -3.56
CA MET A 170 4.93 -11.75 -2.27
C MET A 170 3.48 -11.34 -2.49
N LEU A 171 2.56 -11.94 -1.72
CA LEU A 171 1.17 -11.54 -1.60
C LEU A 171 0.83 -11.54 -0.11
N ARG A 172 0.41 -10.40 0.43
CA ARG A 172 0.14 -10.22 1.86
C ARG A 172 -1.15 -9.45 2.10
N TYR A 173 -1.78 -9.75 3.23
CA TYR A 173 -3.02 -9.11 3.68
C TYR A 173 -2.80 -8.41 5.02
N PRO A 174 -3.53 -7.31 5.31
CA PRO A 174 -3.34 -6.61 6.56
C PRO A 174 -3.94 -7.40 7.72
N VAL A 175 -3.32 -7.28 8.89
CA VAL A 175 -3.86 -7.82 10.14
C VAL A 175 -4.61 -6.78 10.94
N LEU A 176 -4.28 -5.50 10.76
CA LEU A 176 -4.93 -4.42 11.47
C LEU A 176 -5.13 -3.24 10.54
N VAL A 177 -6.36 -2.73 10.45
CA VAL A 177 -6.72 -1.59 9.61
C VAL A 177 -7.39 -0.54 10.48
N LYS A 178 -6.93 0.72 10.41
CA LYS A 178 -7.44 1.83 11.22
C LYS A 178 -7.81 2.98 10.33
N ILE A 179 -9.03 3.51 10.45
CA ILE A 179 -9.48 4.67 9.69
C ILE A 179 -8.56 5.89 9.91
N MET A 180 -8.22 6.59 8.83
CA MET A 180 -7.47 7.84 8.82
C MET A 180 -8.45 9.00 8.77
N ASP A 181 -9.08 9.28 9.90
CA ASP A 181 -10.15 10.27 9.98
C ASP A 181 -9.80 11.38 10.98
N PRO A 182 -9.86 12.66 10.56
CA PRO A 182 -9.62 13.79 11.45
C PRO A 182 -10.75 14.04 12.48
N ARG A 183 -11.87 13.29 12.42
CA ARG A 183 -12.98 13.41 13.38
C ARG A 183 -12.54 13.07 14.83
N PRO A 184 -13.16 13.72 15.84
CA PRO A 184 -12.65 13.68 17.20
C PRO A 184 -13.33 12.56 17.99
N TRP A 185 -12.71 11.39 18.04
CA TRP A 185 -12.95 10.45 19.13
C TRP A 185 -11.92 10.69 20.23
N LYS A 186 -12.32 10.49 21.49
CA LYS A 186 -11.41 10.62 22.62
C LYS A 186 -10.23 9.67 22.45
N HIS A 187 -9.03 10.24 22.48
CA HIS A 187 -7.79 9.49 22.24
C HIS A 187 -7.68 8.21 23.09
N GLN A 188 -8.03 8.29 24.38
CA GLN A 188 -7.99 7.13 25.29
C GLN A 188 -8.95 6.01 24.88
N ASP A 189 -10.10 6.34 24.30
CA ASP A 189 -11.09 5.35 23.86
C ASP A 189 -10.65 4.70 22.55
N VAL A 190 -10.00 5.44 21.65
CA VAL A 190 -9.34 4.88 20.46
C VAL A 190 -8.24 3.89 20.86
N MET A 191 -7.44 4.18 21.89
CA MET A 191 -6.42 3.25 22.39
C MET A 191 -7.03 1.95 22.93
N LYS A 192 -8.22 2.00 23.55
CA LYS A 192 -8.94 0.78 23.99
C LYS A 192 -9.40 -0.05 22.80
N LEU A 193 -9.87 0.57 21.72
CA LEU A 193 -10.22 -0.14 20.49
C LEU A 193 -8.99 -0.78 19.83
N LEU A 194 -7.87 -0.08 19.76
CA LEU A 194 -6.59 -0.63 19.27
C LEU A 194 -6.12 -1.82 20.08
N HIS A 195 -6.18 -1.71 21.41
CA HIS A 195 -5.88 -2.84 22.30
C HIS A 195 -6.78 -4.04 21.99
N ARG A 196 -8.09 -3.80 21.87
CA ARG A 196 -9.05 -4.87 21.59
C ARG A 196 -8.81 -5.52 20.23
N ALA A 197 -8.52 -4.72 19.19
CA ALA A 197 -8.16 -5.21 17.87
C ALA A 197 -6.94 -6.14 17.96
N ALA A 198 -5.87 -5.69 18.61
CA ALA A 198 -4.65 -6.48 18.79
C ALA A 198 -4.88 -7.82 19.49
N VAL A 199 -5.71 -7.82 20.53
CA VAL A 199 -6.03 -8.99 21.36
C VAL A 199 -6.94 -9.99 20.63
N GLN A 200 -7.80 -9.52 19.73
CA GLN A 200 -8.73 -10.37 18.98
C GLN A 200 -8.08 -11.05 17.76
N LEU A 201 -6.84 -10.69 17.43
CA LEU A 201 -6.08 -11.40 16.41
C LEU A 201 -5.68 -12.80 16.89
N PRO A 202 -5.54 -13.78 15.99
CA PRO A 202 -4.99 -15.07 16.37
C PRO A 202 -3.56 -14.90 16.94
N PRO A 203 -3.15 -15.77 17.88
CA PRO A 203 -1.94 -15.55 18.67
C PRO A 203 -0.66 -15.40 17.83
N LYS A 204 -0.57 -16.08 16.68
CA LYS A 204 0.57 -15.99 15.76
C LYS A 204 0.74 -14.55 15.26
N GLU A 205 -0.32 -13.94 14.73
CA GLU A 205 -0.33 -12.60 14.18
C GLU A 205 -0.13 -11.54 15.26
N ALA A 206 -0.80 -11.70 16.41
CA ALA A 206 -0.66 -10.80 17.55
C ALA A 206 0.80 -10.75 18.07
N LEU A 207 1.46 -11.91 18.20
CA LEU A 207 2.86 -11.97 18.63
C LEU A 207 3.81 -11.37 17.60
N GLN A 208 3.59 -11.63 16.32
CA GLN A 208 4.38 -11.03 15.24
C GLN A 208 4.25 -9.51 15.19
N MET A 209 3.03 -8.99 15.37
CA MET A 209 2.78 -7.53 15.44
C MET A 209 3.59 -6.86 16.55
N MET A 210 3.69 -7.50 17.72
CA MET A 210 4.39 -6.94 18.87
C MET A 210 5.92 -6.98 18.74
N GLN A 211 6.44 -7.67 17.72
CA GLN A 211 7.87 -7.70 17.38
C GLN A 211 8.24 -6.65 16.32
N LEU A 212 7.27 -5.86 15.87
CA LEU A 212 7.48 -4.79 14.91
C LEU A 212 8.17 -3.57 15.56
N ALA A 213 8.88 -2.79 14.75
CA ALA A 213 9.52 -1.56 15.19
C ALA A 213 8.48 -0.49 15.49
N HIS A 214 8.81 0.38 16.43
CA HIS A 214 7.96 1.46 16.88
C HIS A 214 8.89 2.58 17.37
N SER A 215 8.54 3.84 17.12
CA SER A 215 9.49 4.96 17.22
C SER A 215 8.90 6.29 17.69
N LYS A 216 7.57 6.41 17.66
CA LYS A 216 6.83 7.62 18.00
C LYS A 216 6.46 7.69 19.49
N GLY A 217 6.58 6.56 20.22
CA GLY A 217 6.19 6.46 21.63
C GLY A 217 4.67 6.42 21.83
N GLY A 218 4.23 6.36 23.08
CA GLY A 218 2.81 6.26 23.44
C GLY A 218 2.33 4.81 23.61
N TYR A 219 1.08 4.53 23.24
CA TYR A 219 0.53 3.17 23.33
C TYR A 219 1.12 2.30 22.22
N ILE A 220 1.65 1.14 22.60
CA ILE A 220 2.48 0.29 21.74
C ILE A 220 1.83 -0.09 20.39
N VAL A 221 0.55 -0.45 20.39
CA VAL A 221 -0.15 -0.82 19.14
C VAL A 221 -0.33 0.39 18.22
N ASP A 222 -0.56 1.57 18.80
CA ASP A 222 -0.68 2.81 18.03
C ASP A 222 0.67 3.25 17.45
N ASP A 223 1.75 3.10 18.21
CA ASP A 223 3.12 3.39 17.74
C ASP A 223 3.53 2.43 16.60
N VAL A 224 3.22 1.13 16.74
CA VAL A 224 3.45 0.14 15.69
C VAL A 224 2.68 0.47 14.42
N ILE A 225 1.37 0.76 14.49
CA ILE A 225 0.60 1.07 13.28
C ILE A 225 1.09 2.37 12.63
N ASN A 226 1.31 3.44 13.41
CA ASN A 226 1.76 4.72 12.86
C ASN A 226 3.18 4.65 12.29
N THR A 227 4.00 3.72 12.78
CA THR A 227 5.36 3.50 12.25
C THR A 227 5.34 2.65 10.99
N ASN A 228 4.41 1.69 10.82
CA ASN A 228 4.57 0.62 9.83
C ASN A 228 3.42 0.42 8.83
N ALA A 229 2.33 1.18 8.96
CA ALA A 229 1.16 0.99 8.12
C ALA A 229 1.28 1.69 6.77
N PHE A 230 0.49 1.21 5.83
CA PHE A 230 0.33 1.76 4.48
C PHE A 230 -1.07 2.35 4.33
N GLY A 231 -1.22 3.37 3.49
CA GLY A 231 -2.54 3.86 3.10
C GLY A 231 -3.31 2.77 2.36
N VAL A 232 -4.54 2.51 2.78
CA VAL A 232 -5.48 1.59 2.13
C VAL A 232 -6.85 2.25 2.06
N LEU A 233 -7.59 1.96 0.99
CA LEU A 233 -8.94 2.45 0.80
C LEU A 233 -9.95 1.34 1.09
N ILE A 234 -10.93 1.64 1.95
CA ILE A 234 -12.07 0.76 2.23
C ILE A 234 -13.33 1.59 2.07
N ASN A 235 -14.20 1.18 1.15
CA ASN A 235 -15.46 1.86 0.86
C ASN A 235 -15.28 3.39 0.73
N ASP A 236 -14.30 3.78 -0.11
CA ASP A 236 -13.91 5.17 -0.43
C ASP A 236 -13.42 6.02 0.76
N ALA A 237 -13.05 5.39 1.88
CA ALA A 237 -12.44 6.05 3.02
C ALA A 237 -10.98 5.61 3.22
N ASP A 238 -10.12 6.58 3.56
CA ASP A 238 -8.70 6.35 3.85
C ASP A 238 -8.50 5.64 5.18
N HIS A 239 -7.64 4.63 5.18
CA HIS A 239 -7.24 3.86 6.35
C HIS A 239 -5.74 3.60 6.34
N SER A 240 -5.18 3.32 7.51
CA SER A 240 -3.85 2.77 7.72
C SER A 240 -3.96 1.25 7.87
N GLY A 241 -3.38 0.48 6.95
CA GLY A 241 -3.31 -0.99 6.99
C GLY A 241 -1.93 -1.50 7.41
N LEU A 242 -1.88 -2.36 8.42
CA LEU A 242 -0.67 -2.99 8.95
C LEU A 242 -0.50 -4.40 8.37
N TYR A 243 0.63 -4.65 7.71
CA TYR A 243 0.93 -5.90 7.01
C TYR A 243 2.17 -6.55 7.65
N LEU A 244 2.01 -7.63 8.43
CA LEU A 244 3.07 -8.15 9.30
C LEU A 244 4.39 -8.49 8.60
N ASP A 245 4.33 -9.13 7.44
CA ASP A 245 5.52 -9.53 6.66
C ASP A 245 6.16 -8.37 5.86
N VAL A 246 5.53 -7.21 5.92
CA VAL A 246 5.85 -5.98 5.19
C VAL A 246 6.14 -4.81 6.16
N SER A 247 5.84 -4.96 7.45
CA SER A 247 6.05 -3.96 8.50
C SER A 247 7.40 -4.16 9.21
N VAL A 248 8.11 -3.09 9.63
CA VAL A 248 9.49 -3.13 10.17
C VAL A 248 9.58 -3.99 11.43
N SER A 249 10.65 -4.78 11.64
CA SER A 249 10.93 -5.46 12.92
C SER A 249 11.88 -4.61 13.79
N ALA A 250 11.80 -4.70 15.12
CA ALA A 250 12.37 -3.83 16.17
C ALA A 250 13.88 -3.44 16.15
N LYS A 251 14.62 -3.62 15.05
CA LYS A 251 15.91 -2.95 14.82
C LYS A 251 15.70 -1.70 13.96
N PRO A 252 16.18 -0.51 14.36
CA PRO A 252 15.89 0.73 13.66
C PRO A 252 16.78 0.84 12.42
N SER A 253 16.28 0.43 11.26
CA SER A 253 16.65 1.01 9.96
C SER A 253 15.68 0.50 8.89
N LEU A 254 15.16 1.42 8.08
CA LEU A 254 14.46 1.20 6.82
C LEU A 254 12.96 0.90 6.96
N LEU A 255 12.21 1.98 6.85
CA LEU A 255 10.83 1.92 6.41
C LEU A 255 10.86 1.64 4.87
N CYS A 256 10.26 0.53 4.46
CA CYS A 256 9.98 -0.04 3.13
C CYS A 256 9.65 -1.54 3.40
N LEU A 257 8.81 -2.23 2.61
CA LEU A 257 8.27 -3.57 2.93
C LEU A 257 9.30 -4.49 3.64
N GLN A 258 9.24 -4.62 4.99
CA GLN A 258 10.14 -5.20 6.05
C GLN A 258 11.58 -5.67 5.71
N ARG A 259 11.88 -6.11 4.49
CA ARG A 259 13.13 -6.71 4.03
C ARG A 259 13.56 -6.25 2.63
N LEU A 260 12.71 -5.54 1.89
CA LEU A 260 13.07 -5.00 0.57
C LEU A 260 13.73 -3.64 0.76
N ASN A 261 15.02 -3.57 0.50
CA ASN A 261 15.76 -2.32 0.59
C ASN A 261 15.32 -1.35 -0.51
N HIS A 262 15.42 -0.06 -0.19
CA HIS A 262 15.09 0.98 -1.13
C HIS A 262 16.09 1.05 -2.30
N ALA A 263 15.58 1.18 -3.51
CA ALA A 263 16.34 1.65 -4.66
C ALA A 263 15.57 2.68 -5.46
N CYS A 264 16.24 3.75 -5.91
CA CYS A 264 15.66 4.76 -6.82
C CYS A 264 15.46 4.23 -8.26
N LYS A 265 15.99 3.04 -8.55
CA LYS A 265 15.75 2.27 -9.78
C LYS A 265 15.52 0.80 -9.38
N PRO A 266 14.33 0.48 -8.84
CA PRO A 266 14.06 -0.82 -8.23
C PRO A 266 13.90 -1.93 -9.29
N ASN A 267 13.99 -3.19 -8.84
CA ASN A 267 13.65 -4.37 -9.65
C ASN A 267 12.28 -4.98 -9.29
N MET A 268 11.63 -4.49 -8.23
CA MET A 268 10.27 -4.88 -7.84
C MET A 268 9.31 -3.67 -7.83
N PHE A 269 8.03 -3.92 -8.13
CA PHE A 269 6.92 -3.00 -7.90
C PHE A 269 5.86 -3.63 -7.02
N SER A 270 4.92 -2.81 -6.55
CA SER A 270 3.80 -3.26 -5.75
C SER A 270 2.51 -2.84 -6.41
N ARG A 271 1.52 -3.73 -6.37
CA ARG A 271 0.15 -3.41 -6.74
C ARG A 271 -0.76 -3.78 -5.58
N PHE A 272 -1.71 -2.91 -5.30
CA PHE A 272 -2.63 -3.05 -4.19
C PHE A 272 -4.05 -3.20 -4.74
N SER A 273 -4.80 -4.16 -4.19
CA SER A 273 -6.21 -4.34 -4.50
C SER A 273 -7.06 -3.85 -3.35
N SER A 274 -7.88 -2.83 -3.61
CA SER A 274 -8.85 -2.31 -2.64
C SER A 274 -9.99 -3.30 -2.36
N THR A 275 -10.28 -4.18 -3.31
CA THR A 275 -11.31 -5.24 -3.17
C THR A 275 -10.90 -6.31 -2.18
N THR A 276 -9.63 -6.74 -2.22
CA THR A 276 -9.13 -7.87 -1.43
C THR A 276 -8.24 -7.46 -0.26
N LEU A 277 -7.84 -6.18 -0.19
CA LEU A 277 -6.72 -5.68 0.60
C LEU A 277 -5.39 -6.42 0.35
N GLY A 278 -5.27 -7.13 -0.76
CA GLY A 278 -4.05 -7.82 -1.14
C GLY A 278 -2.98 -6.83 -1.57
N MET A 279 -1.82 -6.88 -0.92
CA MET A 279 -0.61 -6.21 -1.37
C MET A 279 0.29 -7.23 -2.06
N GLU A 280 0.52 -7.01 -3.35
CA GLU A 280 1.36 -7.85 -4.18
C GLU A 280 2.68 -7.17 -4.48
N VAL A 281 3.76 -7.94 -4.45
CA VAL A 281 5.11 -7.50 -4.86
C VAL A 281 5.52 -8.31 -6.08
N VAL A 282 5.78 -7.61 -7.18
CA VAL A 282 5.93 -8.18 -8.53
C VAL A 282 7.25 -7.74 -9.15
N ALA A 283 7.91 -8.63 -9.90
CA ALA A 283 9.19 -8.33 -10.54
C ALA A 283 9.04 -7.51 -11.84
N TYR A 284 9.79 -6.41 -11.97
CA TYR A 284 9.81 -5.59 -13.20
C TYR A 284 10.49 -6.28 -14.40
N ARG A 285 11.40 -7.20 -14.10
CA ARG A 285 12.25 -7.90 -15.06
C ARG A 285 12.64 -9.27 -14.50
N ASP A 286 13.30 -10.07 -15.31
CA ASP A 286 13.98 -11.25 -14.80
C ASP A 286 15.07 -10.84 -13.80
N ILE A 287 15.13 -11.54 -12.67
CA ILE A 287 16.08 -11.33 -11.57
C ILE A 287 16.83 -12.63 -11.34
N GLU A 288 18.15 -12.57 -11.42
CA GLU A 288 19.01 -13.75 -11.28
C GLU A 288 19.26 -14.14 -9.82
N PRO A 289 19.61 -15.42 -9.54
CA PRO A 289 20.00 -15.86 -8.22
C PRO A 289 21.15 -15.01 -7.66
N GLY A 290 21.02 -14.58 -6.41
CA GLY A 290 21.99 -13.73 -5.72
C GLY A 290 21.76 -12.23 -5.88
N GLU A 291 20.84 -11.78 -6.75
CA GLU A 291 20.43 -10.38 -6.81
C GLU A 291 19.57 -10.00 -5.59
N GLU A 292 19.75 -8.77 -5.10
CA GLU A 292 18.91 -8.21 -4.04
C GLU A 292 17.58 -7.71 -4.61
N LEU A 293 16.47 -8.08 -3.96
CA LEU A 293 15.15 -7.56 -4.29
C LEU A 293 14.98 -6.19 -3.64
N THR A 294 14.67 -5.19 -4.46
CA THR A 294 14.62 -3.78 -4.08
C THR A 294 13.33 -3.14 -4.54
N PHE A 295 12.87 -2.17 -3.75
CA PHE A 295 11.58 -1.50 -3.94
C PHE A 295 11.73 0.03 -3.85
N SER A 296 10.79 0.79 -4.40
CA SER A 296 10.73 2.25 -4.20
C SER A 296 9.78 2.59 -3.06
N CYS A 297 10.28 3.15 -1.94
CA CYS A 297 9.41 3.45 -0.77
C CYS A 297 8.29 4.46 -1.06
N LYS A 298 8.34 5.11 -2.22
CA LYS A 298 7.21 5.82 -2.81
C LYS A 298 7.09 5.37 -4.27
N SER A 299 6.23 4.39 -4.54
CA SER A 299 5.95 3.88 -5.90
C SER A 299 5.23 4.93 -6.76
N ASP A 300 4.48 5.82 -6.12
CA ASP A 300 3.70 6.89 -6.76
C ASP A 300 4.49 8.22 -6.88
N LEU A 301 5.82 8.18 -6.77
CA LEU A 301 6.61 9.39 -6.99
C LEU A 301 6.41 9.87 -8.43
N PRO A 302 6.29 11.20 -8.63
CA PRO A 302 6.35 11.79 -9.95
C PRO A 302 7.59 11.32 -10.70
N LEU A 303 7.38 10.98 -11.98
CA LEU A 303 8.38 10.51 -12.94
C LEU A 303 9.69 11.31 -12.96
N ASN A 304 9.59 12.60 -12.66
CA ASN A 304 10.58 13.62 -12.94
C ASN A 304 11.41 14.08 -11.74
N LEU A 305 11.28 13.44 -10.57
CA LEU A 305 12.02 13.90 -9.39
C LEU A 305 13.53 13.66 -9.52
N GLN A 306 14.32 14.70 -9.27
CA GLN A 306 15.78 14.69 -9.27
C GLN A 306 16.35 14.09 -7.98
N SER A 307 17.65 13.77 -7.97
CA SER A 307 18.33 13.06 -6.88
C SER A 307 18.16 13.74 -5.53
N GLU A 308 18.31 15.05 -5.47
CA GLU A 308 18.12 15.84 -4.24
C GLU A 308 16.68 15.75 -3.73
N GLN A 309 15.69 15.87 -4.62
CA GLN A 309 14.27 15.77 -4.27
C GLN A 309 13.92 14.37 -3.78
N ARG A 310 14.38 13.32 -4.48
CA ARG A 310 14.21 11.93 -4.05
C ARG A 310 14.86 11.73 -2.68
N GLN A 311 16.05 12.28 -2.47
CA GLN A 311 16.77 12.13 -1.22
C GLN A 311 16.05 12.81 -0.04
N SER A 312 15.53 14.01 -0.25
CA SER A 312 14.73 14.73 0.74
C SER A 312 13.48 13.94 1.14
N LEU A 313 12.76 13.39 0.17
CA LEU A 313 11.56 12.57 0.43
C LEU A 313 11.87 11.26 1.17
N ILE A 314 13.06 10.69 0.95
CA ILE A 314 13.51 9.47 1.63
C ILE A 314 14.03 9.78 3.05
N GLN A 315 14.53 10.99 3.31
CA GLN A 315 14.98 11.37 4.66
C GLN A 315 13.85 11.33 5.69
N GLU A 316 12.58 11.48 5.27
CA GLU A 316 11.40 11.25 6.13
C GLU A 316 11.40 9.86 6.78
N TRP A 317 12.07 8.89 6.14
CA TRP A 317 12.17 7.48 6.53
C TRP A 317 13.41 7.21 7.40
N GLY A 318 14.18 8.26 7.73
CA GLY A 318 15.30 8.22 8.67
C GLY A 318 16.62 7.69 8.10
N PHE A 319 16.78 7.60 6.77
CA PHE A 319 18.03 7.16 6.14
C PHE A 319 18.41 7.98 4.90
N ASN A 320 19.69 7.93 4.53
CA ASN A 320 20.21 8.49 3.29
C ASN A 320 20.32 7.39 2.23
N CYS A 321 19.86 7.62 0.99
CA CYS A 321 19.81 6.57 -0.02
C CYS A 321 21.20 6.33 -0.60
N THR A 322 21.70 5.10 -0.48
CA THR A 322 23.00 4.66 -1.00
C THR A 322 22.86 3.64 -2.14
N CYS A 323 21.70 3.60 -2.81
CA CYS A 323 21.50 2.69 -3.94
C CYS A 323 22.49 2.98 -5.08
N SER A 324 22.66 2.02 -6.01
CA SER A 324 23.61 2.13 -7.12
C SER A 324 23.49 3.43 -7.94
N LEU A 325 22.27 3.98 -8.04
CA LEU A 325 22.01 5.26 -8.69
C LEU A 325 22.53 6.45 -7.86
N CYS A 326 22.20 6.51 -6.57
CA CYS A 326 22.58 7.62 -5.70
C CYS A 326 24.05 7.58 -5.28
N ALA A 327 24.65 6.39 -5.20
CA ALA A 327 26.05 6.21 -4.83
C ALA A 327 27.02 6.63 -5.95
N SER A 328 26.56 6.73 -7.20
CA SER A 328 27.38 7.11 -8.35
C SER A 328 27.04 8.52 -8.82
N PRO A 329 27.91 9.52 -8.60
CA PRO A 329 27.65 10.90 -9.03
C PRO A 329 27.37 11.00 -10.53
N LYS A 330 28.10 10.24 -11.34
CA LYS A 330 27.90 10.21 -12.80
C LYS A 330 26.52 9.65 -13.17
N ALA A 331 26.09 8.55 -12.53
CA ALA A 331 24.79 7.96 -12.80
C ALA A 331 23.65 8.89 -12.33
N ALA A 332 23.79 9.50 -11.16
CA ALA A 332 22.86 10.49 -10.63
C ALA A 332 22.70 11.68 -11.58
N THR A 333 23.79 12.28 -12.07
CA THR A 333 23.72 13.41 -13.02
C THR A 333 23.04 13.03 -14.34
N VAL A 334 23.34 11.84 -14.89
CA VAL A 334 22.69 11.37 -16.12
C VAL A 334 21.19 11.19 -15.89
N SER A 335 20.83 10.56 -14.78
CA SER A 335 19.45 10.27 -14.44
C SER A 335 18.65 11.53 -14.14
N ASP A 336 19.24 12.50 -13.43
CA ASP A 336 18.60 13.79 -13.19
C ASP A 336 18.36 14.54 -14.49
N ARG A 337 19.32 14.54 -15.43
CA ARG A 337 19.12 15.11 -16.76
C ARG A 337 17.97 14.44 -17.52
N GLN A 338 17.87 13.10 -17.45
CA GLN A 338 16.79 12.36 -18.11
C GLN A 338 15.43 12.68 -17.50
N ARG A 339 15.33 12.69 -16.16
CA ARG A 339 14.10 13.01 -15.43
C ARG A 339 13.67 14.48 -15.59
N SER A 340 14.62 15.41 -15.61
CA SER A 340 14.35 16.81 -15.97
C SER A 340 13.81 16.93 -17.40
N ARG A 341 14.36 16.16 -18.34
CA ARG A 341 13.86 16.17 -19.72
C ARG A 341 12.43 15.62 -19.82
N ILE A 342 12.09 14.58 -19.04
CA ILE A 342 10.70 14.10 -18.94
C ILE A 342 9.79 15.23 -18.45
N GLN A 343 10.19 15.99 -17.43
CA GLN A 343 9.41 17.13 -16.93
C GLN A 343 9.16 18.17 -18.02
N GLU A 344 10.23 18.60 -18.70
CA GLU A 344 10.13 19.58 -19.79
C GLU A 344 9.17 19.12 -20.88
N LEU A 345 9.24 17.84 -21.26
CA LEU A 345 8.37 17.26 -22.29
C LEU A 345 6.91 17.21 -21.86
N LEU A 346 6.63 16.91 -20.59
CA LEU A 346 5.28 16.96 -20.02
C LEU A 346 4.74 18.39 -20.01
N GLU A 347 5.53 19.35 -19.55
CA GLU A 347 5.18 20.78 -19.57
C GLU A 347 4.98 21.31 -21.01
N GLU A 348 5.70 20.78 -21.98
CA GLU A 348 5.51 21.07 -23.40
C GLU A 348 4.15 20.56 -23.91
N LEU A 349 3.67 19.39 -23.46
CA LEU A 349 2.38 18.82 -23.87
C LEU A 349 1.18 19.66 -23.41
N ASP A 350 1.32 20.40 -22.32
CA ASP A 350 0.28 21.32 -21.83
C ASP A 350 0.15 22.60 -22.69
N ARG A 351 1.14 22.89 -23.54
CA ARG A 351 1.17 24.12 -24.34
C ARG A 351 0.35 23.98 -25.63
N PRO A 352 -0.55 24.93 -25.97
CA PRO A 352 -1.36 24.86 -27.18
C PRO A 352 -0.56 24.72 -28.48
N GLU A 353 0.68 25.23 -28.53
CA GLU A 353 1.52 25.15 -29.72
C GLU A 353 1.98 23.71 -30.04
N THR A 354 1.92 22.81 -29.05
CA THR A 354 2.29 21.39 -29.23
C THR A 354 1.10 20.51 -29.58
N HIS A 355 -0.11 21.06 -29.66
CA HIS A 355 -1.38 20.36 -29.90
C HIS A 355 -1.59 19.99 -31.38
N THR A 356 -0.52 19.57 -32.05
CA THR A 356 -0.58 18.91 -33.36
C THR A 356 -0.20 17.45 -33.21
N HIS A 357 -0.83 16.56 -33.98
CA HIS A 357 -0.59 15.12 -33.85
C HIS A 357 0.90 14.74 -33.97
N SER A 358 1.65 15.38 -34.87
CA SER A 358 3.09 15.14 -35.04
C SER A 358 3.91 15.61 -33.83
N ALA A 359 3.57 16.77 -33.26
CA ALA A 359 4.27 17.31 -32.11
C ALA A 359 4.04 16.48 -30.84
N ILE A 360 2.81 16.01 -30.61
CA ILE A 360 2.44 15.13 -29.50
C ILE A 360 3.19 13.80 -29.62
N GLU A 361 3.05 13.09 -30.74
CA GLU A 361 3.68 11.77 -30.95
C GLU A 361 5.21 11.82 -30.79
N LYS A 362 5.86 12.88 -31.29
CA LYS A 362 7.31 13.05 -31.11
C LYS A 362 7.73 13.12 -29.63
N ARG A 363 6.95 13.84 -28.81
CA ARG A 363 7.23 14.02 -27.37
C ARG A 363 6.92 12.76 -26.60
N VAL A 364 5.79 12.12 -26.89
CA VAL A 364 5.41 10.84 -26.30
C VAL A 364 6.50 9.79 -26.57
N ALA A 365 7.00 9.69 -27.80
CA ALA A 365 8.09 8.76 -28.14
C ALA A 365 9.37 9.04 -27.34
N GLU A 366 9.76 10.31 -27.17
CA GLU A 366 10.93 10.70 -26.37
C GLU A 366 10.73 10.38 -24.88
N ILE A 367 9.54 10.66 -24.32
CA ILE A 367 9.22 10.33 -22.93
C ILE A 367 9.29 8.81 -22.71
N LEU A 368 8.72 8.00 -23.62
CA LEU A 368 8.71 6.53 -23.49
C LEU A 368 10.13 5.94 -23.49
N ASP A 369 11.01 6.44 -24.37
CA ASP A 369 12.43 6.05 -24.41
C ASP A 369 13.17 6.43 -23.10
N LEU A 370 12.88 7.60 -22.54
CA LEU A 370 13.43 8.02 -21.25
C LEU A 370 12.88 7.17 -20.09
N CYS A 371 11.59 6.84 -20.10
CA CYS A 371 10.97 5.95 -19.11
C CYS A 371 11.60 4.56 -19.11
N GLU A 372 11.90 3.99 -20.28
CA GLU A 372 12.60 2.71 -20.39
C GLU A 372 14.01 2.79 -19.78
N LYS A 373 14.78 3.85 -20.12
CA LYS A 373 16.13 4.08 -19.60
C LYS A 373 16.18 4.27 -18.09
N GLU A 374 15.16 4.90 -17.51
CA GLU A 374 15.06 5.16 -16.07
C GLU A 374 14.31 4.04 -15.30
N ALA A 375 13.84 2.99 -15.98
CA ALA A 375 12.98 1.93 -15.44
C ALA A 375 11.72 2.48 -14.73
N LEU A 376 11.04 3.41 -15.39
CA LEU A 376 9.82 4.07 -14.94
C LEU A 376 8.57 3.50 -15.62
N ALA A 377 8.56 2.18 -15.86
CA ALA A 377 7.48 1.54 -16.61
C ALA A 377 6.12 1.63 -15.88
N ALA A 378 6.11 1.62 -14.54
CA ALA A 378 4.88 1.69 -13.75
C ALA A 378 4.12 3.01 -13.90
N GLN A 379 4.80 4.10 -14.27
CA GLN A 379 4.19 5.41 -14.45
C GLN A 379 3.77 5.68 -15.91
N VAL A 380 4.07 4.77 -16.85
CA VAL A 380 3.68 4.94 -18.26
C VAL A 380 2.16 4.97 -18.44
N GLY A 381 1.42 4.30 -17.55
CA GLY A 381 -0.05 4.39 -17.50
C GLY A 381 -0.55 5.82 -17.27
N ASP A 382 0.07 6.54 -16.32
CA ASP A 382 -0.26 7.93 -16.01
C ASP A 382 0.07 8.87 -17.18
N LEU A 383 1.21 8.65 -17.85
CA LEU A 383 1.57 9.37 -19.08
C LEU A 383 0.49 9.20 -20.15
N TYR A 384 0.03 7.98 -20.40
CA TYR A 384 -1.00 7.74 -21.41
C TYR A 384 -2.34 8.40 -21.06
N THR A 385 -2.68 8.52 -19.78
CA THR A 385 -3.85 9.29 -19.33
C THR A 385 -3.72 10.76 -19.71
N ILE A 386 -2.57 11.39 -19.41
CA ILE A 386 -2.29 12.78 -19.79
C ILE A 386 -2.40 12.97 -21.31
N VAL A 387 -1.77 12.09 -22.09
CA VAL A 387 -1.81 12.16 -23.56
C VAL A 387 -3.24 11.99 -24.08
N ALA A 388 -4.03 11.10 -23.50
CA ALA A 388 -5.42 10.90 -23.87
C ALA A 388 -6.27 12.16 -23.61
N GLU A 389 -6.04 12.84 -22.50
CA GLU A 389 -6.71 14.11 -22.16
C GLU A 389 -6.32 15.22 -23.15
N VAL A 390 -5.03 15.33 -23.52
CA VAL A 390 -4.56 16.29 -24.54
C VAL A 390 -5.28 16.05 -25.87
N TYR A 391 -5.32 14.81 -26.36
CA TYR A 391 -6.05 14.48 -27.59
C TYR A 391 -7.56 14.76 -27.49
N SER A 392 -8.17 14.47 -26.33
CA SER A 392 -9.58 14.81 -26.11
C SER A 392 -9.83 16.31 -26.12
N GLY A 393 -8.89 17.12 -25.59
CA GLY A 393 -8.99 18.58 -25.55
C GLY A 393 -8.95 19.22 -26.94
N ILE A 394 -8.23 18.62 -27.89
CA ILE A 394 -8.11 19.10 -29.27
C ILE A 394 -9.17 18.52 -30.21
N GLY A 395 -10.07 17.67 -29.69
CA GLY A 395 -11.18 17.08 -30.43
C GLY A 395 -10.85 15.80 -31.22
N ASP A 396 -9.63 15.27 -31.11
CA ASP A 396 -9.26 13.99 -31.73
C ASP A 396 -9.64 12.84 -30.79
N LEU A 397 -10.92 12.45 -30.87
CA LEU A 397 -11.50 11.41 -30.02
C LEU A 397 -10.94 10.01 -30.31
N ASP A 398 -10.49 9.74 -31.54
CA ASP A 398 -9.93 8.45 -31.93
C ASP A 398 -8.56 8.23 -31.27
N SER A 399 -7.68 9.24 -31.32
CA SER A 399 -6.40 9.21 -30.63
C SER A 399 -6.57 9.22 -29.11
N ALA A 400 -7.53 10.01 -28.59
CA ALA A 400 -7.86 10.01 -27.16
C ALA A 400 -8.28 8.61 -26.68
N ALA A 401 -9.17 7.93 -27.42
CA ALA A 401 -9.58 6.58 -27.10
C ALA A 401 -8.44 5.55 -27.25
N ARG A 402 -7.56 5.72 -28.24
CA ARG A 402 -6.37 4.89 -28.44
C ARG A 402 -5.43 4.96 -27.23
N TYR A 403 -5.09 6.16 -26.78
CA TYR A 403 -4.22 6.37 -25.63
C TYR A 403 -4.89 5.99 -24.31
N GLY A 404 -6.19 6.29 -24.13
CA GLY A 404 -6.94 5.87 -22.94
C GLY A 404 -6.98 4.35 -22.77
N LYS A 405 -7.12 3.58 -23.86
CA LYS A 405 -7.03 2.10 -23.81
C LYS A 405 -5.64 1.61 -23.40
N ARG A 406 -4.58 2.30 -23.84
CA ARG A 406 -3.21 1.99 -23.42
C ARG A 406 -2.99 2.34 -21.94
N ALA A 407 -3.52 3.47 -21.48
CA ALA A 407 -3.48 3.87 -20.08
C ALA A 407 -4.11 2.81 -19.18
N VAL A 408 -5.34 2.38 -19.50
CA VAL A 408 -6.03 1.31 -18.75
C VAL A 408 -5.19 0.03 -18.72
N LYS A 409 -4.62 -0.40 -19.86
CA LYS A 409 -3.80 -1.61 -19.92
C LYS A 409 -2.60 -1.54 -18.96
N GLU A 410 -1.83 -0.46 -19.00
CA GLU A 410 -0.64 -0.30 -18.15
C GLU A 410 -1.02 -0.11 -16.67
N LEU A 411 -2.08 0.67 -16.38
CA LEU A 411 -2.56 0.89 -15.02
C LEU A 411 -3.12 -0.39 -14.38
N VAL A 412 -3.88 -1.21 -15.12
CA VAL A 412 -4.31 -2.53 -14.65
C VAL A 412 -3.11 -3.40 -14.26
N HIS A 413 -2.03 -3.34 -15.05
CA HIS A 413 -0.84 -4.16 -14.83
C HIS A 413 -0.01 -3.70 -13.63
N TYR A 414 0.31 -2.40 -13.54
CA TYR A 414 1.21 -1.86 -12.53
C TYR A 414 0.51 -1.32 -11.28
N ALA A 415 -0.66 -0.70 -11.40
CA ALA A 415 -1.40 -0.14 -10.27
C ALA A 415 -2.41 -1.13 -9.69
N GLY A 416 -3.07 -1.91 -10.55
CA GLY A 416 -4.12 -2.88 -10.20
C GLY A 416 -5.44 -2.57 -10.90
N TYR A 417 -6.28 -3.59 -11.09
CA TYR A 417 -7.54 -3.46 -11.85
C TYR A 417 -8.59 -2.59 -11.13
N ASP A 418 -8.56 -2.58 -9.80
CA ASP A 418 -9.46 -1.86 -8.89
C ASP A 418 -8.79 -0.65 -8.21
N HIS A 419 -7.62 -0.24 -8.70
CA HIS A 419 -6.95 0.98 -8.28
C HIS A 419 -7.67 2.22 -8.85
N ASP A 420 -7.74 3.31 -8.09
CA ASP A 420 -8.47 4.53 -8.48
C ASP A 420 -8.00 5.14 -9.80
N ARG A 421 -6.68 5.24 -10.03
CA ARG A 421 -6.12 5.58 -11.35
C ARG A 421 -6.70 4.76 -12.50
N THR A 422 -6.82 3.44 -12.32
CA THR A 422 -7.40 2.54 -13.31
C THR A 422 -8.89 2.82 -13.52
N LYS A 423 -9.65 2.99 -12.43
CA LYS A 423 -11.07 3.37 -12.48
C LYS A 423 -11.28 4.70 -13.20
N SER A 424 -10.47 5.71 -12.90
CA SER A 424 -10.51 7.02 -13.56
C SER A 424 -10.23 6.92 -15.06
N ALA A 425 -9.24 6.12 -15.47
CA ALA A 425 -8.95 5.90 -16.89
C ALA A 425 -10.10 5.14 -17.61
N LEU A 426 -10.77 4.21 -16.93
CA LEU A 426 -11.98 3.54 -17.45
C LEU A 426 -13.14 4.51 -17.61
N LEU A 427 -13.44 5.31 -16.59
CA LEU A 427 -14.48 6.35 -16.63
C LEU A 427 -14.22 7.37 -17.75
N PHE A 428 -12.96 7.76 -17.96
CA PHE A 428 -12.58 8.61 -19.08
C PHE A 428 -12.97 7.99 -20.44
N LEU A 429 -12.70 6.70 -20.64
CA LEU A 429 -13.09 5.99 -21.87
C LEU A 429 -14.61 5.87 -22.03
N GLU A 430 -15.36 5.65 -20.95
CA GLU A 430 -16.82 5.62 -20.96
C GLU A 430 -17.40 6.99 -21.36
N ASN A 431 -16.87 8.06 -20.77
CA ASN A 431 -17.27 9.43 -21.09
C ASN A 431 -16.95 9.79 -22.55
N LEU A 432 -15.81 9.35 -23.09
CA LEU A 432 -15.48 9.54 -24.51
C LEU A 432 -16.50 8.84 -25.43
N ARG A 433 -16.93 7.61 -25.12
CA ARG A 433 -17.96 6.92 -25.91
C ARG A 433 -19.27 7.69 -25.91
N GLY A 434 -19.66 8.27 -24.76
CA GLY A 434 -20.82 9.15 -24.67
C GLY A 434 -20.74 10.37 -25.60
N LYS A 435 -19.54 10.95 -25.79
CA LYS A 435 -19.30 12.08 -26.70
C LYS A 435 -19.30 11.70 -28.18
N VAL A 436 -18.94 10.46 -28.52
CA VAL A 436 -18.93 9.97 -29.92
C VAL A 436 -20.35 9.66 -30.42
N HIS A 437 -21.28 9.36 -29.50
CA HIS A 437 -22.66 9.00 -29.81
C HIS A 437 -23.68 10.14 -29.60
N ALA A 438 -23.23 11.30 -29.12
CA ALA A 438 -24.00 12.54 -29.03
C ALA A 438 -23.71 13.42 -30.26
#